data_AF-A0AA38Q544-F1
#
_entry.id   AF-A0AA38Q544-F1
#
_cell.length_a   1.000
_cell.length_b   1.000
_cell.length_c   1.000
_cell.angle_alpha   90.00
_cell.angle_beta   90.00
_cell.angle_gamma   90.00
#
_symmetry.space_group_name_H-M   'P 1'
#
loop_
_entity.id
_entity.type
_entity.pdbx_description
1 polymer ?
#
loop_
_entity_poly.entity_id
_entity_poly.type
_entity_poly.pdbx_seq_one_letter_code
_entity_poly.pdbx_strand_id
1 'polypeptide(L)'
;RCQITELEFYWGLEKGELDLWSPLNRISVRADIGRLILSWELALVPTDEVLHTILYVAQDNRKRDIDQRRNCFEALPPGEYEYSLVPVQKIPPSLFLIKNHTNSPEKLDIIPPHYPRVKLNVHPVFAVVH
;
A
#
# COMPACT_ATOMS: atom_id res chain seq x y z
N ARG A 1 0.14 -2.01 18.48
CA ARG A 1 1.29 -1.83 17.57
C ARG A 1 1.96 -3.20 17.46
N CYS A 2 1.76 -3.91 16.34
CA CYS A 2 2.61 -5.06 16.02
C CYS A 2 4.02 -4.51 15.81
N GLN A 3 5.04 -5.10 16.43
CA GLN A 3 6.40 -4.66 16.14
C GLN A 3 6.73 -5.07 14.71
N ILE A 4 7.38 -4.20 13.91
CA ILE A 4 7.73 -4.50 12.50
C ILE A 4 8.44 -5.86 12.36
N THR A 5 9.22 -6.23 13.38
CA THR A 5 9.90 -7.51 13.49
C THR A 5 8.96 -8.72 13.54
N GLU A 6 7.77 -8.58 14.12
CA GLU A 6 6.75 -9.65 14.12
C GLU A 6 6.13 -9.81 12.74
N LEU A 7 5.96 -8.70 12.00
CA LEU A 7 5.44 -8.71 10.63
C LEU A 7 6.44 -9.35 9.65
N GLU A 8 7.73 -9.03 9.78
CA GLU A 8 8.81 -9.66 9.01
C GLU A 8 8.69 -11.19 9.04
N PHE A 9 8.52 -11.75 10.24
CA PHE A 9 8.36 -13.18 10.41
C PHE A 9 7.11 -13.77 9.73
N TYR A 10 5.98 -13.07 9.76
CA TYR A 10 4.78 -13.52 9.03
C TYR A 10 4.96 -13.41 7.51
N TRP A 11 5.86 -12.57 7.04
CA TRP A 11 6.18 -12.42 5.62
C TRP A 11 7.33 -13.31 5.14
N GLY A 12 7.82 -14.20 6.00
CA GLY A 12 8.93 -15.09 5.67
C GLY A 12 10.23 -14.30 5.45
N LEU A 13 10.35 -13.18 6.15
CA LEU A 13 11.55 -12.35 6.20
C LEU A 13 12.25 -12.56 7.55
N GLU A 14 13.57 -12.46 7.53
CA GLU A 14 14.38 -12.34 8.73
C GLU A 14 14.29 -10.93 9.32
N LYS A 15 14.74 -10.81 10.57
CA LYS A 15 14.75 -9.53 11.27
C LYS A 15 15.63 -8.51 10.53
N GLY A 16 15.03 -7.39 10.12
CA GLY A 16 15.72 -6.31 9.42
C GLY A 16 15.81 -6.50 7.89
N GLU A 17 15.24 -7.56 7.33
CA GLU A 17 15.16 -7.72 5.87
C GLU A 17 14.09 -6.81 5.24
N LEU A 18 13.11 -6.34 6.02
CA LEU A 18 12.17 -5.33 5.55
C LEU A 18 12.83 -3.94 5.57
N ASP A 19 13.63 -3.66 4.54
CA ASP A 19 14.28 -2.36 4.39
C ASP A 19 13.29 -1.26 4.00
N LEU A 20 12.89 -0.44 4.99
CA LEU A 20 12.00 0.71 4.78
C LEU A 20 12.62 1.79 3.88
N TRP A 21 13.95 1.79 3.70
CA TRP A 21 14.63 2.70 2.79
C TRP A 21 14.75 2.15 1.37
N SER A 22 14.31 0.91 1.14
CA SER A 22 14.33 0.27 -0.16
C SER A 22 13.60 1.12 -1.21
N PRO A 23 14.06 1.13 -2.48
CA PRO A 23 13.30 1.70 -3.59
C PRO A 23 11.87 1.16 -3.69
N LEU A 24 11.62 -0.06 -3.18
CA LEU A 24 10.31 -0.70 -3.14
C LEU A 24 9.32 -0.04 -2.17
N ASN A 25 9.77 0.86 -1.30
CA ASN A 25 8.93 1.62 -0.36
C ASN A 25 8.87 3.12 -0.71
N ARG A 26 9.25 3.51 -1.94
CA ARG A 26 9.34 4.93 -2.32
C ARG A 26 8.26 5.30 -3.34
N ILE A 27 7.54 6.39 -3.06
CA ILE A 27 6.66 7.07 -4.02
C ILE A 27 7.08 8.52 -4.19
N SER A 28 6.93 9.02 -5.41
CA SER A 28 7.02 10.45 -5.68
C SER A 28 5.61 10.97 -5.89
N VAL A 29 5.16 11.87 -5.01
CA VAL A 29 3.83 12.49 -5.06
C VAL A 29 3.96 14.00 -4.98
N ARG A 30 2.94 14.70 -5.47
CA ARG A 30 2.82 16.15 -5.28
C ARG A 30 2.67 16.44 -3.78
N ALA A 31 3.19 17.58 -3.32
CA ALA A 31 3.28 17.91 -1.89
C ALA A 31 1.93 17.89 -1.14
N ASP A 32 0.84 18.27 -1.81
CA ASP A 32 -0.51 18.23 -1.26
C ASP A 32 -1.01 16.79 -1.04
N ILE A 33 -0.80 15.88 -1.99
CA ILE A 33 -1.11 14.45 -1.85
C ILE A 33 -0.24 13.82 -0.76
N GLY A 34 1.06 14.15 -0.75
CA GLY A 34 1.97 13.71 0.31
C GLY A 34 1.47 14.10 1.70
N ARG A 35 0.94 15.31 1.86
CA ARG A 35 0.34 15.75 3.13
C ARG A 35 -0.84 14.88 3.54
N LEU A 36 -1.75 14.57 2.61
CA LEU A 36 -2.95 13.77 2.87
C LEU A 36 -2.61 12.32 3.25
N ILE A 37 -1.56 11.75 2.65
CA ILE A 37 -1.08 10.40 3.02
C ILE A 37 -0.44 10.43 4.42
N LEU A 38 0.44 11.40 4.68
CA LEU A 38 1.11 11.55 5.98
C LEU A 38 0.15 11.89 7.13
N SER A 39 -0.95 12.59 6.85
CA SER A 39 -1.99 12.92 7.83
C SER A 39 -3.04 11.81 8.02
N TRP A 40 -2.86 10.64 7.41
CA TRP A 40 -3.84 9.54 7.45
C TRP A 40 -5.22 9.96 6.96
N GLU A 41 -5.30 10.87 5.98
CA GLU A 41 -6.54 11.23 5.30
C GLU A 41 -6.76 10.35 4.08
N LEU A 42 -5.68 9.93 3.41
CA LEU A 42 -5.68 9.00 2.29
C LEU A 42 -4.74 7.81 2.54
N ALA A 43 -5.13 6.64 2.08
CA ALA A 43 -4.30 5.44 2.08
C ALA A 43 -4.20 4.84 0.66
N LEU A 44 -3.08 4.18 0.40
CA LEU A 44 -2.88 3.35 -0.77
C LEU A 44 -3.24 1.92 -0.40
N VAL A 45 -4.34 1.42 -0.95
CA VAL A 45 -4.80 0.05 -0.67
C VAL A 45 -4.58 -0.79 -1.93
N PRO A 46 -3.76 -1.86 -1.88
CA PRO A 46 -3.61 -2.79 -2.99
C PRO A 46 -4.95 -3.39 -3.43
N THR A 47 -4.97 -4.04 -4.59
CA THR A 47 -6.16 -4.80 -5.01
C THR A 47 -6.50 -5.92 -4.02
N ASP A 48 -7.77 -6.34 -3.99
CA ASP A 48 -8.24 -7.43 -3.13
C ASP A 48 -7.45 -8.73 -3.37
N GLU A 49 -7.05 -9.01 -4.61
CA GLU A 49 -6.22 -10.16 -4.97
C GLU A 49 -4.85 -10.10 -4.26
N VAL A 50 -4.19 -8.94 -4.30
CA VAL A 50 -2.91 -8.72 -3.64
C VAL A 50 -3.06 -8.80 -2.13
N LEU A 51 -4.11 -8.19 -1.55
CA LEU A 51 -4.40 -8.28 -0.13
C LEU A 51 -4.64 -9.72 0.31
N HIS A 52 -5.41 -10.50 -0.43
CA HIS A 52 -5.62 -11.92 -0.15
C HIS A 52 -4.32 -12.72 -0.22
N THR A 53 -3.41 -12.37 -1.14
CA THR A 53 -2.10 -13.02 -1.24
C THR A 53 -1.23 -12.69 -0.03
N ILE A 54 -1.17 -11.43 0.42
CA ILE A 54 -0.46 -11.03 1.65
C ILE A 54 -1.01 -11.80 2.85
N LEU A 55 -2.34 -11.85 3.00
CA LEU A 55 -3.01 -12.56 4.09
C LEU A 55 -2.74 -14.07 4.04
N TYR A 56 -2.79 -14.67 2.85
CA TYR A 56 -2.50 -16.08 2.66
C TYR A 56 -1.08 -16.42 3.08
N VAL A 57 -0.08 -15.67 2.60
CA VAL A 57 1.33 -15.84 2.98
C VAL A 57 1.51 -15.71 4.49
N ALA A 58 0.93 -14.67 5.10
CA ALA A 58 1.01 -14.45 6.55
C ALA A 58 0.40 -15.60 7.36
N GLN A 59 -0.76 -16.10 6.95
CA GLN A 59 -1.45 -17.20 7.63
C GLN A 59 -0.74 -18.55 7.45
N ASP A 60 -0.17 -18.79 6.28
CA ASP A 60 0.62 -19.99 6.00
C ASP A 60 1.91 -19.99 6.81
N ASN A 61 2.68 -18.90 6.76
CA ASN A 61 3.93 -18.74 7.52
C ASN A 61 3.75 -18.82 9.03
N ARG A 62 2.59 -18.39 9.55
CA ARG A 62 2.25 -18.51 10.96
C ARG A 62 2.19 -19.98 11.43
N LYS A 63 1.89 -20.92 10.55
CA LYS A 63 1.77 -22.36 10.86
C LYS A 63 3.05 -23.13 10.63
N ARG A 64 4.06 -22.51 10.00
CA ARG A 64 5.31 -23.15 9.59
C ARG A 64 6.44 -22.81 10.55
N ASP A 65 7.39 -23.73 10.64
CA ASP A 65 8.70 -23.48 11.25
C ASP A 65 9.44 -22.40 10.46
N ILE A 66 10.37 -21.71 11.13
CA ILE A 66 11.01 -20.50 10.61
C ILE A 66 11.69 -20.74 9.25
N ASP A 67 12.37 -21.87 9.10
CA ASP A 67 13.12 -22.29 7.91
C ASP A 67 12.23 -22.73 6.74
N GLN A 68 10.93 -22.94 6.98
CA GLN A 68 9.97 -23.38 5.97
C GLN A 68 9.04 -22.27 5.49
N ARG A 69 9.21 -21.05 6.02
CA ARG A 69 8.38 -19.91 5.68
C ARG A 69 8.64 -19.46 4.25
N ARG A 70 7.56 -19.12 3.55
CA ARG A 70 7.59 -18.59 2.20
C ARG A 70 7.89 -17.11 2.24
N ASN A 71 8.89 -16.68 1.49
CA ASN A 71 9.24 -15.27 1.36
C ASN A 71 8.15 -14.51 0.59
N CYS A 72 7.71 -13.37 1.14
CA CYS A 72 6.64 -12.58 0.53
C CYS A 72 7.01 -12.04 -0.86
N PHE A 73 8.29 -11.77 -1.14
CA PHE A 73 8.78 -11.29 -2.43
C PHE A 73 8.77 -12.38 -3.51
N GLU A 74 8.65 -13.66 -3.15
CA GLU A 74 8.42 -14.74 -4.11
C GLU A 74 6.94 -14.87 -4.47
N ALA A 75 6.05 -14.62 -3.50
CA ALA A 75 4.61 -14.64 -3.72
C ALA A 75 4.13 -13.37 -4.46
N LEU A 76 4.77 -12.24 -4.17
CA LEU A 76 4.54 -10.94 -4.77
C LEU A 76 5.90 -10.41 -5.25
N PRO A 77 6.32 -10.67 -6.50
CA PRO A 77 7.61 -10.19 -6.98
C PRO A 77 7.67 -8.66 -7.05
N PRO A 78 8.84 -8.03 -6.83
CA PRO A 78 9.02 -6.61 -7.09
C PRO A 78 8.53 -6.21 -8.49
N GLY A 79 7.71 -5.16 -8.58
CA GLY A 79 7.07 -4.78 -9.82
C GLY A 79 6.07 -3.66 -9.65
N GLU A 80 5.30 -3.40 -10.71
CA GLU A 80 4.21 -2.43 -10.70
C GLU A 80 2.93 -3.09 -10.17
N TYR A 81 2.30 -2.44 -9.20
CA TYR A 81 1.05 -2.89 -8.58
C TYR A 81 -0.02 -1.81 -8.69
N GLU A 82 -1.28 -2.24 -8.75
CA GLU A 82 -2.43 -1.34 -8.73
C GLU A 82 -2.91 -1.10 -7.30
N TYR A 83 -3.20 0.17 -7.00
CA TYR A 83 -3.66 0.65 -5.71
C TYR A 83 -4.89 1.51 -5.87
N SER A 84 -5.85 1.36 -4.95
CA SER A 84 -6.93 2.31 -4.76
C SER A 84 -6.49 3.40 -3.78
N LEU A 85 -6.70 4.66 -4.16
CA LEU A 85 -6.50 5.80 -3.27
C LEU A 85 -7.79 6.03 -2.46
N VAL A 86 -7.81 5.52 -1.23
CA VAL A 86 -9.01 5.49 -0.40
C VAL A 86 -8.94 6.53 0.72
N PRO A 87 -10.04 7.21 1.07
CA PRO A 87 -10.11 8.02 2.28
C PRO A 87 -10.16 7.12 3.51
N VAL A 88 -9.36 7.45 4.52
CA VAL A 88 -9.32 6.71 5.79
C VAL A 88 -10.33 7.25 6.80
N GLN A 89 -10.63 8.55 6.73
CA GLN A 89 -11.52 9.22 7.67
C GLN A 89 -12.99 9.17 7.24
N LYS A 90 -13.91 9.23 8.22
CA LYS A 90 -15.37 9.23 7.97
C LYS A 90 -15.82 10.36 7.05
N ILE A 91 -15.13 11.51 7.10
CA ILE A 91 -15.35 12.64 6.20
C ILE A 91 -14.13 12.66 5.26
N PRO A 92 -14.28 12.22 4.01
CA PRO A 92 -13.17 12.21 3.07
C PRO A 92 -12.74 13.65 2.73
N PRO A 93 -11.43 13.90 2.49
CA PRO A 93 -11.00 15.18 1.94
C PRO A 93 -11.62 15.40 0.56
N SER A 94 -11.98 16.65 0.25
CA SER A 94 -12.42 16.99 -1.11
C SER A 94 -11.22 16.97 -2.04
N LEU A 95 -11.21 16.01 -2.97
CA LEU A 95 -10.20 15.95 -4.02
C LEU A 95 -10.65 16.76 -5.24
N PHE A 96 -9.70 17.49 -5.83
CA PHE A 96 -9.91 18.22 -7.06
C PHE A 96 -8.88 17.77 -8.10
N LEU A 97 -9.36 17.50 -9.30
CA LEU A 97 -8.52 17.15 -10.44
C LEU A 97 -8.35 18.38 -11.32
N ILE A 98 -7.10 18.65 -11.71
CA ILE A 98 -6.80 19.63 -12.75
C ILE A 98 -6.57 18.83 -14.02
N LYS A 99 -7.49 18.94 -14.99
CA LYS A 99 -7.28 18.38 -16.32
C LYS A 99 -6.25 19.25 -17.03
N ASN A 100 -5.25 18.62 -17.64
CA ASN A 100 -4.11 19.27 -18.30
C ASN A 100 -4.50 20.34 -19.35
N HIS A 101 -5.74 20.34 -19.84
CA HIS A 101 -6.20 21.20 -20.92
C HIS A 101 -7.00 22.43 -20.46
N THR A 102 -7.61 22.39 -19.27
CA THR A 102 -8.53 23.45 -18.81
C THR A 102 -7.95 24.28 -17.66
N ASN A 103 -6.94 23.76 -16.96
CA ASN A 103 -6.39 24.34 -15.73
C ASN A 103 -7.45 24.66 -14.64
N SER A 104 -8.68 24.20 -14.82
CA SER A 104 -9.80 24.40 -13.92
C SER A 104 -9.86 23.21 -12.96
N PRO A 105 -9.85 23.43 -11.63
CA PRO A 105 -10.06 22.36 -10.69
C PRO A 105 -11.50 21.86 -10.80
N GLU A 106 -11.66 20.60 -11.20
CA GLU A 106 -12.94 19.89 -11.13
C GLU A 106 -12.97 19.06 -9.84
N LYS A 107 -14.05 19.18 -9.08
CA LYS A 107 -14.23 18.35 -7.89
C LYS A 107 -14.37 16.89 -8.32
N LEU A 108 -13.56 16.03 -7.71
CA LEU A 108 -13.69 14.59 -7.87
C LEU A 108 -14.74 14.11 -6.88
N ASP A 109 -15.95 13.87 -7.36
CA ASP A 109 -17.00 13.23 -6.58
C ASP A 109 -16.68 11.73 -6.47
N ILE A 110 -16.01 11.36 -5.38
CA ILE A 110 -15.70 9.97 -5.06
C ILE A 110 -16.97 9.33 -4.51
N ILE A 111 -17.55 8.43 -5.30
CA ILE A 111 -18.70 7.62 -4.87
C ILE A 111 -18.17 6.22 -4.52
N PRO A 112 -18.25 5.78 -3.25
CA PRO A 112 -17.93 4.41 -2.89
C PRO A 112 -18.75 3.44 -3.74
N PRO A 113 -18.15 2.35 -4.28
CA PRO A 113 -16.80 1.84 -4.00
C PRO A 113 -15.72 2.31 -5.00
N HIS A 114 -16.03 3.24 -5.91
CA HIS A 114 -15.18 3.55 -7.07
C HIS A 114 -14.12 4.61 -6.77
N TYR A 115 -13.11 4.21 -6.00
CA TYR A 115 -11.94 5.03 -5.74
C TYR A 115 -10.99 5.11 -6.95
N PRO A 116 -10.26 6.23 -7.12
CA PRO A 116 -9.22 6.33 -8.15
C PRO A 116 -8.20 5.23 -7.98
N ARG A 117 -7.82 4.63 -9.10
CA ARG A 117 -6.76 3.62 -9.15
C ARG A 117 -5.49 4.21 -9.73
N VAL A 118 -4.37 3.85 -9.14
CA VAL A 118 -3.04 4.26 -9.57
C VAL A 118 -2.14 3.03 -9.63
N LYS A 119 -1.21 3.03 -10.58
CA LYS A 119 -0.17 2.02 -10.66
C LYS A 119 1.13 2.58 -10.13
N LEU A 120 1.78 1.85 -9.24
CA LEU A 120 2.98 2.28 -8.52
C LEU A 120 3.96 1.12 -8.42
N ASN A 121 5.26 1.43 -8.39
CA ASN A 121 6.33 0.46 -8.12
C ASN A 121 6.57 0.22 -6.62
N VAL A 122 5.66 0.67 -5.77
CA VAL A 122 5.67 0.32 -4.35
C VAL A 122 5.33 -1.14 -4.24
N HIS A 123 6.09 -1.87 -3.43
CA HIS A 123 5.76 -3.25 -3.16
C HIS A 123 4.63 -3.35 -2.10
N PRO A 124 3.60 -4.18 -2.31
CA PRO A 124 2.38 -4.14 -1.50
C PRO A 124 2.57 -4.35 -0.01
N VAL A 125 3.55 -5.16 0.41
CA VAL A 125 3.80 -5.39 1.84
C VAL A 125 4.16 -4.10 2.55
N PHE A 126 4.90 -3.18 1.91
CA PHE A 126 5.23 -1.88 2.51
C PHE A 126 4.00 -0.98 2.61
N ALA A 127 3.14 -0.99 1.59
CA ALA A 127 1.90 -0.21 1.60
C ALA A 127 0.96 -0.59 2.76
N VAL A 128 1.01 -1.84 3.21
CA VAL A 128 0.17 -2.37 4.32
C VAL A 128 0.82 -2.17 5.70
N VAL A 129 2.14 -1.92 5.81
CA VAL A 129 2.78 -1.60 7.11
C VAL A 129 2.41 -0.20 7.61
N HIS A 130 2.14 0.73 6.70
CA HIS A 130 1.94 2.14 7.03
C HIS A 130 0.68 2.39 7.84
#